data_AF-A0A2D9CJ04-F1
#
_entry.id   AF-A0A2D9CJ04-F1
#
_cell.length_a   1.000
_cell.length_b   1.000
_cell.length_c   1.000
_cell.angle_alpha   90.00
_cell.angle_beta   90.00
_cell.angle_gamma   90.00
#
_symmetry.space_group_name_H-M   'P 1'
#
loop_
_entity.id
_entity.type
_entity.pdbx_description
1 polymer ?
#
loop_
_entity_poly.entity_id
_entity_poly.type
_entity_poly.pdbx_seq_one_letter_code
_entity_poly.pdbx_strand_id
1 'polypeptide(L)'
;MSRGFAVDIKEVQFGWLHIDIGLRDWQPWPSPSEQIPRPSEVYKQGFEVKCWLVDGREASFSGNSYGLGQFIAKLYNQAEQAPEFATQIPIVQVTGSTPVVIGKGTSYDVGFNIAKWIVRPENGEAHPAAAAAPAMAPAMATAPAPEPAAENKFGF
;
A
#
# COMPACT_ATOMS: atom_id res chain seq x y z
N MET A 1 -3.73 -15.68 -2.77
CA MET A 1 -3.58 -14.75 -3.92
C MET A 1 -4.06 -13.39 -3.49
N SER A 2 -3.16 -12.44 -3.28
CA SER A 2 -3.53 -11.08 -2.85
C SER A 2 -4.00 -10.29 -4.07
N ARG A 3 -5.31 -10.03 -4.17
CA ARG A 3 -5.86 -9.09 -5.15
C ARG A 3 -5.31 -7.70 -4.82
N GLY A 4 -4.70 -7.04 -5.81
CA GLY A 4 -4.15 -5.69 -5.66
C GLY A 4 -5.20 -4.60 -5.88
N PHE A 5 -4.83 -3.34 -5.68
CA PHE A 5 -5.68 -2.17 -5.95
C PHE A 5 -4.90 -1.18 -6.82
N ALA A 6 -5.58 -0.44 -7.69
CA ALA A 6 -4.93 0.55 -8.53
C ALA A 6 -4.80 1.87 -7.76
N VAL A 7 -3.67 2.56 -7.88
CA VAL A 7 -3.40 3.81 -7.14
C VAL A 7 -2.87 4.86 -8.10
N ASP A 8 -3.48 6.04 -8.13
CA ASP A 8 -2.99 7.18 -8.93
C ASP A 8 -1.83 7.89 -8.22
N ILE A 9 -0.74 7.16 -7.98
CA ILE A 9 0.35 7.63 -7.12
C ILE A 9 1.03 8.89 -7.65
N LYS A 10 0.93 9.17 -8.95
CA LYS A 10 1.43 10.40 -9.58
C LYS A 10 0.70 11.64 -9.07
N GLU A 11 -0.60 11.52 -8.82
CA GLU A 11 -1.48 12.61 -8.36
C GLU A 11 -1.66 12.60 -6.83
N VAL A 12 -0.73 11.99 -6.09
CA VAL A 12 -0.76 12.00 -4.63
C VAL A 12 -0.68 13.42 -4.09
N GLN A 13 -1.60 13.76 -3.18
CA GLN A 13 -1.63 15.05 -2.52
C GLN A 13 -1.15 14.91 -1.09
N PHE A 14 -0.33 15.87 -0.65
CA PHE A 14 0.08 15.99 0.75
C PHE A 14 -0.68 17.12 1.42
N GLY A 15 -0.81 17.02 2.75
CA GLY A 15 -1.67 17.92 3.49
C GLY A 15 -1.71 17.64 4.97
N TRP A 16 -2.52 18.43 5.67
CA TRP A 16 -2.87 18.20 7.06
C TRP A 16 -4.10 17.29 7.15
N LEU A 17 -3.96 16.16 7.84
CA LEU A 17 -5.03 15.20 8.09
C LEU A 17 -5.29 15.07 9.59
N HIS A 18 -6.53 15.35 9.99
CA HIS A 18 -7.08 14.98 11.28
C HIS A 18 -8.08 13.85 11.08
N ILE A 19 -7.80 12.68 11.67
CA ILE A 19 -8.66 11.51 11.61
C ILE A 19 -8.89 10.99 13.02
N ASP A 20 -10.15 10.83 13.39
CA ASP A 20 -10.62 10.29 14.66
C ASP A 20 -11.96 9.57 14.45
N ILE A 21 -12.54 9.00 15.51
CA ILE A 21 -13.80 8.27 15.46
C ILE A 21 -14.92 9.20 14.94
N GLY A 22 -15.41 8.91 13.74
CA GLY A 22 -16.47 9.70 13.09
C GLY A 22 -16.02 11.04 12.52
N LEU A 23 -14.72 11.35 12.53
CA LEU A 23 -14.17 12.62 12.05
C LEU A 23 -13.05 12.38 11.04
N ARG A 24 -13.16 13.01 9.89
CA ARG A 24 -12.08 13.15 8.91
C ARG A 24 -12.08 14.58 8.41
N ASP A 25 -11.04 15.33 8.74
CA ASP A 25 -10.78 16.64 8.16
C ASP A 25 -9.45 16.64 7.41
N TRP A 26 -9.50 17.07 6.16
CA TRP A 26 -8.39 17.04 5.22
C TRP A 26 -8.16 18.44 4.66
N GLN A 27 -6.94 18.93 4.79
CA GLN A 27 -6.53 20.23 4.27
C GLN A 27 -5.31 20.04 3.37
N PRO A 28 -5.52 19.96 2.04
CA PRO A 28 -4.43 19.75 1.09
C PRO A 28 -3.51 20.96 1.05
N TRP A 29 -2.23 20.71 0.80
CA TRP A 29 -1.26 21.74 0.52
C TRP A 29 -1.33 22.15 -0.97
N PRO A 30 -1.11 23.43 -1.31
CA PRO A 30 -1.00 23.88 -2.69
C PRO A 30 0.04 23.09 -3.51
N SER A 31 1.15 22.72 -2.87
CA SER A 31 2.15 21.83 -3.45
C SER A 31 2.92 21.09 -2.34
N PRO A 32 3.65 20.00 -2.66
CA PRO A 32 4.51 19.33 -1.69
C PRO A 32 5.56 20.25 -1.04
N SER A 33 5.96 21.31 -1.74
CA SER A 33 6.94 22.30 -1.28
C SER A 33 6.34 23.50 -0.57
N GLU A 34 5.01 23.68 -0.64
CA GLU A 34 4.31 24.85 -0.11
C GLU A 34 3.28 24.39 0.92
N GLN A 35 3.72 24.21 2.16
CA GLN A 35 2.85 23.81 3.27
C GLN A 35 2.06 25.01 3.79
N ILE A 36 0.76 24.83 4.03
CA ILE A 36 -0.06 25.82 4.73
C ILE A 36 0.20 25.75 6.25
N PRO A 37 -0.10 26.83 7.01
CA PRO A 37 -0.03 26.79 8.47
C PRO A 37 -0.83 25.62 9.04
N ARG A 38 -0.22 24.88 9.96
CA ARG A 38 -0.88 23.76 10.64
C ARG A 38 -2.11 24.28 11.40
N PRO A 39 -3.32 23.74 11.16
CA PRO A 39 -4.54 24.27 11.79
C PRO A 39 -4.55 24.14 13.30
N SER A 40 -4.07 23.00 13.82
CA SER A 40 -3.89 22.75 15.26
C SER A 40 -3.04 21.49 15.50
N GLU A 41 -2.73 21.20 16.77
CA GLU A 41 -1.89 20.08 17.18
C GLU A 41 -2.48 18.68 16.90
N VAL A 42 -3.78 18.57 16.61
CA VAL A 42 -4.41 17.28 16.29
C VAL A 42 -4.19 16.87 14.83
N TYR A 43 -3.87 17.82 13.95
CA TYR A 43 -3.59 17.54 12.54
C TYR A 43 -2.18 16.98 12.40
N LYS A 44 -2.03 15.90 11.64
CA LYS A 44 -0.73 15.35 11.28
C LYS A 44 -0.50 15.50 9.78
N GLN A 45 0.76 15.53 9.36
CA GLN A 45 1.06 15.42 7.93
C GLN A 45 0.53 14.08 7.44
N GLY A 46 -0.20 14.11 6.34
CA GLY A 46 -0.76 12.93 5.72
C GLY A 46 -0.77 13.06 4.21
N PHE A 47 -1.36 12.07 3.58
CA PHE A 47 -1.58 12.05 2.15
C PHE A 47 -3.03 11.70 1.84
N GLU A 48 -3.46 12.05 0.64
CA GLU A 48 -4.65 11.55 -0.01
C GLU A 48 -4.33 11.21 -1.46
N VAL A 49 -4.81 10.06 -1.93
CA VAL A 49 -4.62 9.62 -3.32
C VAL A 49 -5.85 8.88 -3.81
N LYS A 50 -6.22 9.09 -5.08
CA LYS A 50 -7.27 8.33 -5.73
C LYS A 50 -6.82 6.89 -5.94
N CYS A 51 -7.73 5.96 -5.71
CA CYS A 51 -7.48 4.55 -5.94
C CYS A 51 -8.72 3.83 -6.47
N TRP A 52 -8.53 2.64 -7.03
CA TRP A 52 -9.61 1.80 -7.50
C TRP A 52 -9.48 0.41 -6.91
N LEU A 53 -10.61 -0.08 -6.40
CA LEU A 53 -10.75 -1.44 -5.92
C LEU A 53 -10.71 -2.42 -7.11
N VAL A 54 -10.56 -3.70 -6.78
CA VAL A 54 -10.47 -4.78 -7.78
C VAL A 54 -11.71 -4.86 -8.68
N ASP A 55 -12.86 -4.43 -8.16
CA ASP A 55 -14.13 -4.38 -8.87
C ASP A 55 -14.31 -3.09 -9.70
N GLY A 56 -13.30 -2.23 -9.74
CA GLY A 56 -13.30 -0.98 -10.50
C GLY A 56 -13.94 0.21 -9.77
N ARG A 57 -14.45 0.03 -8.54
CA ARG A 57 -15.00 1.16 -7.79
C ARG A 57 -13.89 2.13 -7.40
N GLU A 58 -14.10 3.39 -7.74
CA GLU A 58 -13.27 4.50 -7.28
C GLU A 58 -13.40 4.65 -5.76
N ALA A 59 -12.27 4.90 -5.12
CA ALA A 59 -12.13 5.13 -3.70
C ALA A 59 -11.01 6.17 -3.45
N SER A 60 -10.94 6.66 -2.21
CA SER A 60 -9.83 7.50 -1.75
C SER A 60 -9.03 6.71 -0.72
N PHE A 61 -7.70 6.70 -0.89
CA PHE A 61 -6.77 6.16 0.07
C PHE A 61 -6.03 7.31 0.73
N SER A 62 -6.14 7.41 2.06
CA SER A 62 -5.50 8.46 2.84
C SER A 62 -4.98 7.92 4.16
N GLY A 63 -3.92 8.54 4.68
CA GLY A 63 -3.35 8.18 5.96
C GLY A 63 -2.35 9.21 6.46
N ASN A 64 -2.11 9.20 7.77
CA ASN A 64 -1.13 10.06 8.45
C ASN A 64 -0.21 9.28 9.41
N SER A 65 -0.19 7.95 9.31
CA SER A 65 0.75 7.12 10.05
C SER A 65 2.11 7.08 9.35
N TYR A 66 3.17 6.92 10.13
CA TYR A 66 4.54 6.82 9.60
C TYR A 66 4.66 5.73 8.53
N GLY A 67 4.12 4.54 8.79
CA GLY A 67 4.20 3.38 7.90
C GLY A 67 3.50 3.60 6.56
N LEU A 68 2.32 4.21 6.57
CA LEU A 68 1.61 4.54 5.34
C LEU A 68 2.32 5.68 4.57
N GLY A 69 2.91 6.65 5.26
CA GLY A 69 3.75 7.67 4.63
C GLY A 69 4.96 7.06 3.92
N GLN A 70 5.65 6.12 4.57
CA GLN A 70 6.76 5.38 3.95
C GLN A 70 6.31 4.52 2.77
N PHE A 71 5.15 3.87 2.88
CA PHE A 71 4.56 3.10 1.78
C PHE A 71 4.34 3.96 0.54
N ILE A 72 3.71 5.13 0.68
CA ILE A 72 3.46 6.07 -0.44
C ILE A 72 4.76 6.58 -1.03
N ALA A 73 5.73 6.98 -0.21
CA ALA A 73 7.03 7.45 -0.70
C ALA A 73 7.77 6.36 -1.48
N LYS A 74 7.83 5.13 -0.95
CA LYS A 74 8.45 3.98 -1.64
C LYS A 74 7.71 3.64 -2.93
N LEU A 75 6.38 3.66 -2.92
CA LEU A 75 5.56 3.38 -4.09
C LEU A 75 5.79 4.41 -5.19
N TYR A 76 5.80 5.71 -4.85
CA TYR A 76 6.10 6.77 -5.80
C TYR A 76 7.50 6.59 -6.40
N ASN A 77 8.52 6.44 -5.55
CA ASN A 77 9.91 6.30 -5.99
C ASN A 77 10.14 5.04 -6.84
N GLN A 78 9.39 3.97 -6.61
CA GLN A 78 9.45 2.77 -7.46
C GLN A 78 8.69 2.96 -8.77
N ALA A 79 7.52 3.62 -8.70
CA ALA A 79 6.69 3.87 -9.87
C ALA A 79 7.37 4.81 -10.86
N GLU A 80 8.03 5.88 -10.40
CA GLU A 80 8.69 6.86 -11.27
C GLU A 80 9.83 6.30 -12.13
N GLN A 81 10.39 5.14 -11.77
CA GLN A 81 11.42 4.45 -12.55
C GLN A 81 10.84 3.72 -13.77
N ALA A 82 9.53 3.51 -13.82
CA ALA A 82 8.87 2.80 -14.91
C ALA A 82 8.43 3.78 -16.01
N PRO A 83 8.65 3.47 -17.30
CA PRO A 83 8.21 4.34 -18.40
C PRO A 83 6.69 4.52 -18.46
N GLU A 84 5.91 3.55 -17.95
CA GLU A 84 4.45 3.60 -17.88
C GLU A 84 3.93 4.66 -16.91
N PHE A 85 4.73 5.12 -15.95
CA PHE A 85 4.33 6.08 -14.92
C PHE A 85 3.82 7.41 -15.49
N ALA A 86 4.27 7.79 -16.68
CA ALA A 86 3.81 9.01 -17.33
C ALA A 86 2.30 8.97 -17.68
N THR A 87 1.76 7.80 -18.02
CA THR A 87 0.43 7.64 -18.66
C THR A 87 -0.49 6.62 -17.99
N GLN A 88 0.04 5.74 -17.14
CA GLN A 88 -0.70 4.63 -16.52
C GLN A 88 -0.60 4.67 -15.00
N ILE A 89 -1.53 3.98 -14.35
CA ILE A 89 -1.55 3.81 -12.90
C ILE A 89 -1.12 2.38 -12.53
N PRO A 90 -0.31 2.21 -11.47
CA PRO A 90 0.11 0.90 -11.01
C PRO A 90 -1.02 0.18 -10.25
N ILE A 91 -1.16 -1.13 -10.50
CA ILE A 91 -1.85 -2.06 -9.61
C ILE A 91 -0.86 -2.51 -8.54
N VAL A 92 -1.13 -2.13 -7.29
CA VAL A 92 -0.29 -2.40 -6.13
C VAL A 92 -0.81 -3.62 -5.39
N GLN A 93 0.06 -4.61 -5.19
CA GLN A 93 -0.21 -5.79 -4.38
C GLN A 93 0.58 -5.71 -3.09
N VAL A 94 -0.13 -5.70 -1.96
CA VAL A 94 0.50 -5.79 -0.63
C VAL A 94 1.01 -7.22 -0.42
N THR A 95 2.30 -7.35 -0.10
CA THR A 95 2.98 -8.64 0.08
C THR A 95 3.16 -9.00 1.55
N GLY A 96 3.14 -8.03 2.45
CA GLY A 96 3.21 -8.25 3.89
C GLY A 96 3.31 -6.94 4.67
N SER A 97 3.35 -7.05 5.98
CA SER A 97 3.62 -5.92 6.87
C SER A 97 4.58 -6.33 7.98
N THR A 98 5.53 -5.45 8.30
CA THR A 98 6.49 -5.67 9.39
C THR A 98 6.29 -4.58 10.44
N PRO A 99 6.15 -4.93 11.73
CA PRO A 99 6.02 -3.92 12.78
C PRO A 99 7.33 -3.14 12.92
N VAL A 100 7.21 -1.82 13.09
CA VAL A 100 8.32 -0.91 13.32
C VAL A 100 7.98 -0.03 14.51
N VAL A 101 8.85 0.00 15.52
CA VAL A 101 8.69 0.85 16.69
C VAL A 101 9.05 2.29 16.33
N ILE A 102 8.10 3.20 16.48
CA ILE A 102 8.27 4.63 16.22
C ILE A 102 7.93 5.39 17.50
N GLY A 103 8.98 5.82 18.21
CA GLY A 103 8.83 6.45 19.52
C GLY A 103 8.15 5.51 20.52
N LYS A 104 6.98 5.90 21.02
CA LYS A 104 6.16 5.10 21.94
C LYS A 104 5.09 4.23 21.24
N GLY A 105 4.94 4.38 19.92
CA GLY A 105 3.93 3.68 19.14
C GLY A 105 4.51 2.59 18.25
N THR A 106 3.64 1.70 17.77
CA THR A 106 3.98 0.74 16.71
C THR A 106 3.36 1.20 15.40
N SER A 107 4.17 1.30 14.37
CA SER A 107 3.77 1.48 12.99
C SER A 107 4.04 0.20 12.20
N TYR A 108 3.58 0.12 10.96
CA TYR A 108 3.81 -1.05 10.10
C TYR A 108 4.44 -0.60 8.78
N ASP A 109 5.61 -1.15 8.47
CA ASP A 109 6.19 -1.04 7.14
C ASP A 109 5.44 -1.99 6.21
N VAL A 110 4.87 -1.48 5.12
CA VAL A 110 4.04 -2.24 4.20
C VAL A 110 4.89 -2.65 2.99
N GLY A 111 5.15 -3.95 2.87
CA GLY A 111 5.77 -4.53 1.68
C GLY A 111 4.77 -4.59 0.53
N PHE A 112 5.23 -4.28 -0.68
CA PHE A 112 4.39 -4.31 -1.87
C PHE A 112 5.14 -4.71 -3.14
N ASN A 113 4.37 -5.02 -4.18
CA ASN A 113 4.84 -5.17 -5.55
C ASN A 113 3.92 -4.39 -6.50
N ILE A 114 4.50 -3.76 -7.53
CA ILE A 114 3.74 -3.22 -8.67
C ILE A 114 3.50 -4.38 -9.63
N ALA A 115 2.27 -4.89 -9.65
CA ALA A 115 1.95 -6.13 -10.35
C ALA A 115 1.71 -5.92 -11.84
N LYS A 116 1.00 -4.83 -12.18
CA LYS A 116 0.60 -4.47 -13.55
C LYS A 116 0.37 -2.96 -13.63
N TRP A 117 0.36 -2.43 -14.84
CA TRP A 117 -0.05 -1.07 -15.14
C TRP A 117 -1.38 -1.09 -15.88
N ILE A 118 -2.25 -0.13 -15.58
CA ILE A 118 -3.53 0.05 -16.26
C ILE A 118 -3.72 1.49 -16.68
N VAL A 119 -4.54 1.70 -17.70
CA VAL A 119 -5.01 3.03 -18.08
C VAL A 119 -5.88 3.60 -16.96
N ARG A 120 -5.78 4.92 -16.75
CA ARG A 120 -6.61 5.61 -15.75
C ARG A 120 -8.11 5.37 -16.05
N PRO A 121 -8.90 4.91 -15.06
CA PRO A 121 -10.33 4.61 -15.25
C PRO A 121 -11.24 5.80 -15.56
N GLU A 122 -10.76 7.04 -15.46
CA GLU A 122 -11.55 8.26 -15.75
C GLU A 122 -12.00 8.39 -17.22
N ASN A 123 -11.55 7.51 -18.13
CA ASN A 123 -11.97 7.48 -19.54
C ASN A 123 -13.18 6.56 -19.85
N GLY A 124 -13.92 6.07 -18.84
CA GLY A 124 -15.19 5.38 -19.06
C GLY A 124 -15.09 4.00 -19.73
N GLU A 125 -13.90 3.42 -19.86
CA GLU A 125 -13.74 2.04 -20.30
C GLU A 125 -13.85 1.08 -19.11
N ALA A 126 -14.63 0.02 -19.30
CA ALA A 126 -14.84 -1.03 -18.33
C ALA A 126 -13.50 -1.64 -17.88
N HIS A 127 -13.33 -1.77 -16.57
CA HIS A 127 -12.17 -2.39 -15.98
C HIS A 127 -12.03 -3.83 -16.48
N PRO A 128 -10.89 -4.23 -17.08
CA PRO A 128 -10.56 -5.64 -17.13
C PRO A 128 -10.34 -6.07 -15.69
N ALA A 129 -11.30 -6.83 -15.15
CA ALA A 129 -11.09 -7.61 -13.93
C ALA A 129 -9.73 -8.30 -14.07
N ALA A 130 -8.89 -8.22 -13.03
CA ALA A 130 -7.57 -8.82 -13.04
C ALA A 130 -7.65 -10.26 -13.59
N ALA A 131 -7.20 -10.45 -14.84
CA ALA A 131 -7.28 -11.73 -15.51
C ALA A 131 -6.61 -12.79 -14.63
N ALA A 132 -7.33 -13.88 -14.37
CA ALA A 132 -6.90 -14.97 -13.53
C ALA A 132 -5.52 -15.46 -13.99
N ALA A 133 -4.58 -15.57 -13.04
CA ALA A 133 -3.27 -16.15 -13.30
C ALA A 133 -3.43 -17.61 -13.80
N PRO A 134 -2.62 -18.08 -14.74
CA PRO A 134 -2.68 -19.46 -15.20
C PRO A 134 -2.44 -20.42 -14.03
N ALA A 135 -3.25 -21.47 -13.96
CA ALA A 135 -3.16 -22.49 -12.91
C ALA A 135 -1.78 -23.16 -12.94
N MET A 136 -1.01 -23.00 -11.85
CA MET A 136 0.14 -23.86 -11.62
C MET A 136 -0.35 -25.30 -11.50
N ALA A 137 0.22 -26.19 -12.31
CA ALA A 137 0.04 -27.63 -12.19
C ALA A 137 0.37 -28.08 -10.75
N PRO A 138 -0.37 -29.07 -10.21
CA PRO A 138 -0.19 -29.50 -8.83
C PRO A 138 1.23 -30.02 -8.62
N ALA A 139 1.93 -29.43 -7.65
CA ALA A 139 3.22 -29.94 -7.18
C ALA A 139 3.01 -31.36 -6.62
N MET A 140 3.81 -32.31 -7.12
CA MET A 140 3.79 -33.70 -6.66
C MET A 140 4.07 -33.76 -5.16
N ALA A 141 3.24 -34.54 -4.46
CA ALA A 141 3.39 -34.85 -3.04
C ALA A 141 4.76 -35.48 -2.77
N THR A 142 5.53 -34.86 -1.87
CA THR A 142 6.69 -35.50 -1.25
C THR A 142 6.20 -36.28 -0.02
N ALA A 143 6.62 -37.55 0.05
CA ALA A 143 6.24 -38.54 1.06
C ALA A 143 6.69 -38.18 2.49
N PRO A 144 6.05 -38.74 3.54
CA PRO A 144 6.36 -38.40 4.93
C PRO A 144 7.48 -39.26 5.56
N ALA A 145 8.09 -38.65 6.60
CA ALA A 145 8.76 -39.25 7.77
C ALA A 145 10.19 -39.83 7.57
N PRO A 146 11.09 -39.85 8.59
CA PRO A 146 10.75 -39.99 10.02
C PRO A 146 11.54 -39.13 11.05
N GLU A 147 10.91 -39.00 12.23
CA GLU A 147 11.54 -38.68 13.53
C GLU A 147 12.31 -39.91 14.03
N PRO A 148 13.49 -39.76 14.68
CA PRO A 148 13.59 -39.87 16.15
C PRO A 148 14.77 -39.03 16.72
N ALA A 149 15.10 -38.89 18.01
CA ALA A 149 14.62 -39.35 19.31
C ALA A 149 15.09 -38.35 20.39
N ALA A 150 14.46 -38.41 21.55
CA ALA A 150 14.90 -37.80 22.80
C ALA A 150 16.31 -38.29 23.21
N GLU A 151 17.10 -37.42 23.85
CA GLU A 151 17.53 -37.57 25.25
C GLU A 151 18.72 -36.65 25.67
N ASN A 152 18.54 -36.00 26.82
CA ASN A 152 19.53 -35.75 27.89
C ASN A 152 20.55 -34.57 27.82
N LYS A 153 20.26 -33.56 28.67
CA LYS A 153 21.00 -33.16 29.91
C LYS A 153 21.89 -31.88 29.91
N PHE A 154 21.79 -31.18 31.05
CA PHE A 154 22.56 -30.03 31.59
C PHE A 154 22.23 -28.64 31.00
N GLY A 155 21.88 -27.59 31.74
CA GLY A 155 22.08 -27.26 33.16
C GLY A 155 23.06 -26.10 33.29
N PHE A 156 22.57 -24.85 33.23
CA PHE A 156 23.00 -23.64 33.96
C PHE A 156 22.00 -22.51 33.70
#